data_AF-A0A259CRM7-F1
#
_entry.id   AF-A0A259CRM7-F1
#
_cell.length_a   1.000
_cell.length_b   1.000
_cell.length_c   1.000
_cell.angle_alpha   90.00
_cell.angle_beta   90.00
_cell.angle_gamma   90.00
#
_symmetry.space_group_name_H-M   'P 1'
#
loop_
_entity.id
_entity.type
_entity.pdbx_description
1 polymer ?
#
loop_
_entity_poly.entity_id
_entity_poly.type
_entity_poly.pdbx_seq_one_letter_code
_entity_poly.pdbx_strand_id
1 'polypeptide(L)'
;MKKILISMVAVAALSTAGFATVNSQTGCGLGSQIIHDDSSAVMLALQATTNGTSGNQTFGITSGTSGCKKARFVMNERAAEFVASNMDQLSREIAIGQGESVETLAELLNIENKAAFAVALQANYKAIYTNEKADMANVLDNVVTIAG
;
A
#
# COMPACT_ATOMS: atom_id res chain seq x y z
N MET A 1 -31.46 -14.48 -36.02
CA MET A 1 -31.36 -13.38 -35.03
C MET A 1 -30.01 -13.48 -34.33
N LYS A 2 -29.20 -12.40 -34.42
CA LYS A 2 -28.04 -12.01 -33.60
C LYS A 2 -26.90 -13.05 -33.55
N LYS A 3 -25.65 -12.72 -33.88
CA LYS A 3 -24.87 -11.66 -33.22
C LYS A 3 -23.84 -11.10 -34.22
N ILE A 4 -24.02 -9.84 -34.57
CA ILE A 4 -23.01 -9.01 -35.22
C ILE A 4 -22.29 -8.28 -34.08
N LEU A 5 -20.95 -8.17 -34.16
CA LEU A 5 -20.20 -6.90 -34.15
C LEU A 5 -18.79 -7.10 -33.61
N ILE A 6 -17.86 -7.10 -34.57
CA ILE A 6 -16.46 -6.71 -34.42
C ILE A 6 -16.42 -5.18 -34.49
N SER A 7 -15.87 -4.50 -33.48
CA SER A 7 -15.09 -3.25 -33.65
C SER A 7 -14.36 -2.97 -32.33
N MET A 8 -13.03 -3.13 -32.31
CA MET A 8 -12.06 -2.03 -32.36
C MET A 8 -12.27 -0.98 -31.27
N VAL A 9 -11.31 -0.88 -30.35
CA VAL A 9 -10.40 0.27 -30.23
C VAL A 9 -9.38 -0.05 -29.13
N ALA A 10 -8.11 0.06 -29.50
CA ALA A 10 -6.99 0.09 -28.58
C ALA A 10 -7.11 1.32 -27.67
N VAL A 11 -7.06 1.09 -26.35
CA VAL A 11 -6.63 2.10 -25.39
C VAL A 11 -5.36 1.54 -24.76
N ALA A 12 -4.23 1.89 -25.37
CA ALA A 12 -2.94 1.84 -24.72
C ALA A 12 -2.74 3.16 -23.95
N ALA A 13 -2.11 3.04 -22.77
CA ALA A 13 -1.87 4.07 -21.75
C ALA A 13 -3.16 4.46 -20.99
N LEU A 14 -3.25 4.34 -19.66
CA LEU A 14 -2.28 4.73 -18.64
C LEU A 14 -2.22 3.69 -17.49
N SER A 15 -1.04 3.60 -16.85
CA SER A 15 -0.72 2.85 -15.62
C SER A 15 -0.84 1.32 -15.66
N THR A 16 0.18 0.65 -16.21
CA THR A 16 0.50 -0.75 -15.87
C THR A 16 1.08 -0.84 -14.45
N ALA A 17 0.27 -0.54 -13.44
CA ALA A 17 0.38 -1.30 -12.20
C ALA A 17 -0.46 -2.54 -12.46
N GLY A 18 0.16 -3.59 -13.03
CA GLY A 18 -0.52 -4.86 -13.21
C GLY A 18 -1.12 -5.27 -11.87
N PHE A 19 -2.44 -5.40 -11.80
CA PHE A 19 -3.11 -6.04 -10.66
C PHE A 19 -2.77 -7.53 -10.72
N ALA A 20 -1.53 -7.83 -10.39
CA ALA A 20 -1.00 -9.14 -10.24
C ALA A 20 -1.76 -9.82 -9.10
N THR A 21 -2.45 -10.90 -9.44
CA THR A 21 -3.43 -11.53 -8.55
C THR A 21 -2.69 -12.25 -7.43
N VAL A 22 -3.03 -11.91 -6.19
CA VAL A 22 -2.56 -12.65 -5.02
C VAL A 22 -3.40 -13.92 -4.92
N ASN A 23 -2.78 -15.08 -5.01
CA ASN A 23 -3.47 -16.34 -4.77
C ASN A 23 -3.73 -16.47 -3.26
N SER A 24 -4.96 -16.80 -2.86
CA SER A 24 -5.34 -16.84 -1.44
C SER A 24 -4.67 -17.99 -0.66
N GLN A 25 -4.21 -19.04 -1.33
CA GLN A 25 -3.54 -20.19 -0.71
C GLN A 25 -2.01 -20.08 -0.74
N THR A 26 -1.44 -19.61 -1.85
CA THR A 26 0.02 -19.58 -2.06
C THR A 26 0.63 -18.18 -1.93
N GLY A 27 -0.22 -17.16 -1.79
CA GLY A 27 0.18 -15.76 -1.62
C GLY A 27 0.63 -15.09 -2.92
N CYS A 28 1.48 -14.08 -2.75
CA CYS A 28 2.09 -13.34 -3.85
C CYS A 28 3.47 -13.92 -4.19
N GLY A 29 4.00 -13.63 -5.38
CA GLY A 29 5.29 -14.13 -5.84
C GLY A 29 5.24 -14.68 -7.26
N LEU A 30 6.41 -14.92 -7.86
CA LEU A 30 6.53 -15.31 -9.26
C LEU A 30 5.77 -16.59 -9.59
N GLY A 31 5.77 -17.60 -8.72
CA GLY A 31 5.01 -18.83 -8.89
C GLY A 31 3.52 -18.58 -9.08
N SER A 32 2.93 -17.76 -8.22
CA SER A 32 1.52 -17.33 -8.35
C SER A 32 1.27 -16.46 -9.58
N GLN A 33 2.30 -15.82 -10.15
CA GLN A 33 2.19 -15.00 -11.37
C GLN A 33 2.37 -15.79 -12.68
N ILE A 34 3.02 -16.95 -12.65
CA ILE A 34 3.28 -17.74 -13.87
C ILE A 34 2.45 -19.02 -13.93
N ILE A 35 2.05 -19.58 -12.79
CA ILE A 35 1.17 -20.73 -12.68
C ILE A 35 -0.17 -20.23 -12.15
N HIS A 36 -1.11 -19.97 -13.07
CA HIS A 36 -2.45 -19.49 -12.72
C HIS A 36 -3.43 -20.62 -12.36
N ASP A 37 -3.09 -21.87 -12.67
CA ASP A 37 -3.92 -23.03 -12.32
C ASP A 37 -3.80 -23.33 -10.82
N ASP A 38 -4.90 -23.17 -10.09
CA ASP A 38 -5.03 -23.42 -8.67
C ASP A 38 -6.01 -24.57 -8.34
N SER A 39 -6.41 -25.34 -9.37
CA SER A 39 -7.44 -26.38 -9.27
C SER A 39 -7.02 -27.63 -8.49
N SER A 40 -5.72 -27.80 -8.21
CA SER A 40 -5.18 -29.00 -7.55
C SER A 40 -4.05 -28.69 -6.56
N ALA A 41 -3.93 -29.57 -5.56
CA ALA A 41 -2.84 -29.50 -4.57
C ALA A 41 -1.44 -29.54 -5.20
N VAL A 42 -1.29 -30.26 -6.32
CA VAL A 42 -0.01 -30.34 -7.04
C VAL A 42 0.34 -28.99 -7.66
N MET A 43 -0.61 -28.30 -8.28
CA MET A 43 -0.35 -26.98 -8.86
C MET A 43 -0.09 -25.92 -7.79
N LEU A 44 -0.82 -25.97 -6.67
CA LEU A 44 -0.57 -25.11 -5.52
C LEU A 44 0.83 -25.34 -4.92
N ALA A 45 1.27 -26.60 -4.85
CA ALA A 45 2.63 -26.93 -4.41
C ALA A 45 3.70 -26.35 -5.36
N LEU A 46 3.50 -26.47 -6.68
CA LEU A 46 4.40 -25.88 -7.67
C LEU A 46 4.44 -24.34 -7.61
N GLN A 47 3.30 -23.69 -7.44
CA GLN A 47 3.22 -22.26 -7.19
C GLN A 47 4.03 -21.88 -5.93
N ALA A 48 3.80 -22.56 -4.81
CA ALA A 48 4.48 -22.29 -3.54
C ALA A 48 5.99 -22.53 -3.62
N THR A 49 6.43 -23.64 -4.23
CA THR A 49 7.85 -23.94 -4.45
C THR A 49 8.49 -22.86 -5.32
N THR A 50 7.82 -22.44 -6.39
CA THR A 50 8.34 -21.39 -7.28
C THR A 50 8.39 -20.02 -6.58
N ASN A 51 7.42 -19.70 -5.72
CA ASN A 51 7.46 -18.50 -4.88
C ASN A 51 8.66 -18.50 -3.92
N GLY A 52 8.94 -19.65 -3.28
CA GLY A 52 10.05 -19.80 -2.35
C GLY A 52 11.43 -19.91 -3.01
N THR A 53 11.50 -20.20 -4.31
CA THR A 53 12.77 -20.40 -5.01
C THR A 53 13.54 -19.09 -5.13
N SER A 54 14.85 -19.14 -4.82
CA SER A 54 15.78 -18.00 -4.88
C SER A 54 15.33 -16.77 -4.09
N GLY A 55 14.50 -16.96 -3.04
CA GLY A 55 14.00 -15.87 -2.22
C GLY A 55 13.13 -14.86 -2.98
N ASN A 56 12.58 -15.23 -4.13
CA ASN A 56 11.87 -14.30 -5.01
C ASN A 56 10.58 -13.75 -4.37
N GLN A 57 9.86 -14.55 -3.59
CA GLN A 57 8.74 -14.03 -2.81
C GLN A 57 9.21 -12.98 -1.78
N THR A 58 10.31 -13.22 -1.06
CA THR A 58 10.88 -12.23 -0.12
C THR A 58 11.30 -10.96 -0.83
N PHE A 59 11.99 -11.07 -1.97
CA PHE A 59 12.35 -9.93 -2.81
C PHE A 59 11.12 -9.19 -3.33
N GLY A 60 10.10 -9.91 -3.78
CA GLY A 60 8.84 -9.33 -4.23
C GLY A 60 8.13 -8.57 -3.11
N ILE A 61 8.10 -9.13 -1.90
CA ILE A 61 7.56 -8.47 -0.71
C ILE A 61 8.36 -7.20 -0.40
N THR A 62 9.70 -7.22 -0.39
CA THR A 62 10.49 -6.04 -0.03
C THR A 62 10.52 -4.96 -1.12
N SER A 63 10.49 -5.35 -2.39
CA SER A 63 10.56 -4.43 -3.53
C SER A 63 9.18 -4.00 -4.06
N GLY A 64 8.12 -4.74 -3.75
CA GLY A 64 6.78 -4.53 -4.33
C GLY A 64 6.64 -5.08 -5.75
N THR A 65 7.34 -6.14 -6.11
CA THR A 65 7.28 -6.78 -7.43
C THR A 65 6.55 -8.12 -7.40
N SER A 66 6.37 -8.76 -8.56
CA SER A 66 5.86 -10.14 -8.66
C SER A 66 4.46 -10.33 -8.03
N GLY A 67 3.63 -9.29 -8.07
CA GLY A 67 2.31 -9.29 -7.44
C GLY A 67 2.28 -9.17 -5.94
N CYS A 68 3.43 -9.00 -5.30
CA CYS A 68 3.49 -8.64 -3.91
C CYS A 68 3.31 -7.14 -3.73
N LYS A 69 2.50 -6.76 -2.74
CA LYS A 69 2.50 -5.39 -2.24
C LYS A 69 3.82 -5.17 -1.50
N LYS A 70 4.45 -4.02 -1.72
CA LYS A 70 5.67 -3.64 -1.02
C LYS A 70 5.39 -3.67 0.49
N ALA A 71 6.11 -4.50 1.23
CA ALA A 71 6.15 -4.45 2.68
C ALA A 71 6.65 -3.06 3.07
N ARG A 72 5.77 -2.28 3.69
CA ARG A 72 6.08 -0.94 4.17
C ARG A 72 6.88 -1.14 5.45
N PHE A 73 8.16 -0.76 5.43
CA PHE A 73 9.13 -1.04 6.50
C PHE A 73 8.82 -0.36 7.85
N VAL A 74 7.75 0.46 7.92
CA VAL A 74 7.39 1.19 9.14
C VAL A 74 6.17 0.53 9.77
N MET A 75 6.43 -0.58 10.46
CA MET A 75 5.48 -1.20 11.39
C MET A 75 5.64 -0.56 12.77
N ASN A 76 5.42 0.76 12.89
CA ASN A 76 5.09 1.28 14.21
C ASN A 76 3.60 1.02 14.44
N GLU A 77 3.27 -0.18 14.93
CA GLU A 77 1.92 -0.58 15.29
C GLU A 77 1.25 0.45 16.22
N ARG A 78 2.02 1.09 17.11
CA ARG A 78 1.51 2.16 17.98
C ARG A 78 1.18 3.42 17.20
N ALA A 79 1.97 3.79 16.19
CA ALA A 79 1.64 4.92 15.31
C ALA A 79 0.37 4.62 14.49
N ALA A 80 0.21 3.39 14.01
CA ALA A 80 -0.99 2.98 13.29
C ALA A 80 -2.24 3.00 14.18
N GLU A 81 -2.15 2.43 15.38
CA GLU A 81 -3.22 2.45 16.37
C GLU A 81 -3.55 3.88 16.83
N PHE A 82 -2.53 4.72 17.02
CA PHE A 82 -2.70 6.12 17.37
C PHE A 82 -3.41 6.91 16.26
N VAL A 83 -2.97 6.78 15.00
CA VAL A 83 -3.63 7.40 13.85
C VAL A 83 -5.07 6.93 13.78
N ALA A 84 -5.33 5.62 13.86
CA ALA A 84 -6.68 5.05 13.81
C ALA A 84 -7.60 5.62 14.91
N SER A 85 -7.10 5.75 16.13
CA SER A 85 -7.88 6.23 17.28
C SER A 85 -8.09 7.74 17.29
N ASN A 86 -7.24 8.50 16.59
CA ASN A 86 -7.22 9.96 16.65
C ASN A 86 -7.39 10.63 15.27
N MET A 87 -7.88 9.90 14.25
CA MET A 87 -8.00 10.37 12.86
C MET A 87 -8.61 11.77 12.71
N ASP A 88 -9.74 12.01 13.37
CA ASP A 88 -10.47 13.28 13.27
C ASP A 88 -9.70 14.44 13.89
N GLN A 89 -9.06 14.21 15.03
CA GLN A 89 -8.26 15.21 15.71
C GLN A 89 -6.99 15.49 14.93
N LEU A 90 -6.29 14.43 14.51
CA LEU A 90 -5.08 14.51 13.70
C LEU A 90 -5.34 15.25 12.39
N SER A 91 -6.45 14.98 11.71
CA SER A 91 -6.84 15.68 10.49
C SER A 91 -6.97 17.19 10.70
N ARG A 92 -7.70 17.61 11.74
CA ARG A 92 -7.86 19.04 12.07
C ARG A 92 -6.52 19.71 12.40
N GLU A 93 -5.70 19.04 13.20
CA GLU A 93 -4.40 19.58 13.62
C GLU A 93 -3.39 19.65 12.48
N ILE A 94 -3.39 18.67 11.56
CA ILE A 94 -2.59 18.75 10.32
C ILE A 94 -3.06 19.92 9.46
N ALA A 95 -4.38 20.15 9.32
CA ALA A 95 -4.90 21.27 8.54
C ALA A 95 -4.46 22.64 9.09
N ILE A 96 -4.41 22.77 10.42
CA ILE A 96 -3.94 23.98 11.11
C ILE A 96 -2.40 24.09 11.08
N GLY A 97 -1.70 22.95 10.96
CA GLY A 97 -0.23 22.85 10.92
C GLY A 97 0.43 22.76 12.31
N GLN A 98 -0.35 22.47 13.35
CA GLN A 98 0.12 22.33 14.74
C GLN A 98 -0.90 21.56 15.58
N GLY A 99 -0.43 20.88 16.61
CA GLY A 99 -1.28 20.21 17.60
C GLY A 99 -0.61 19.02 18.29
N GLU A 100 -1.17 18.62 19.42
CA GLU A 100 -0.63 17.55 20.29
C GLU A 100 -0.64 16.18 19.60
N SER A 101 -1.62 15.89 18.75
CA SER A 101 -1.69 14.65 18.00
C SER A 101 -0.63 14.60 16.90
N VAL A 102 -0.33 15.73 16.26
CA VAL A 102 0.76 15.84 15.27
C VAL A 102 2.12 15.65 15.94
N GLU A 103 2.33 16.23 17.12
CA GLU A 103 3.56 16.04 17.90
C GLU A 103 3.71 14.61 18.41
N THR A 104 2.65 14.01 18.92
CA THR A 104 2.65 12.61 19.37
C THR A 104 2.93 11.66 18.21
N LEU A 105 2.35 11.92 17.04
CA LEU A 105 2.65 11.14 15.84
C LEU A 105 4.11 11.29 15.41
N ALA A 106 4.67 12.49 15.48
CA ALA A 106 6.08 12.73 15.20
C ALA A 106 6.99 11.94 16.17
N GLU A 107 6.65 11.88 17.46
CA GLU A 107 7.38 11.09 18.46
C GLU A 107 7.29 9.60 18.18
N LEU A 108 6.09 9.08 17.90
CA LEU A 108 5.91 7.69 17.53
C LEU A 108 6.74 7.35 16.27
N LEU A 109 6.82 8.25 15.31
CA LEU A 109 7.62 8.07 14.10
C LEU A 109 9.12 8.38 14.29
N ASN A 110 9.58 8.72 15.50
CA ASN A 110 10.96 9.11 15.82
C ASN A 110 11.46 10.28 14.94
N ILE A 111 10.60 11.24 14.66
CA ILE A 111 10.93 12.44 13.88
C ILE A 111 11.55 13.49 14.80
N GLU A 112 12.80 13.88 14.52
CA GLU A 112 13.53 14.88 15.32
C GLU A 112 12.99 16.30 15.10
N ASN A 113 12.75 16.69 13.84
CA ASN A 113 12.27 18.02 13.49
C ASN A 113 10.74 18.05 13.36
N LYS A 114 10.07 18.10 14.52
CA LYS A 114 8.61 18.16 14.62
C LYS A 114 7.99 19.33 13.85
N ALA A 115 8.66 20.49 13.83
CA ALA A 115 8.16 21.67 13.14
C ALA A 115 8.17 21.49 11.62
N ALA A 116 9.26 20.97 11.06
CA ALA A 116 9.33 20.66 9.63
C ALA A 116 8.31 19.59 9.22
N PHE A 117 8.11 18.58 10.09
CA PHE A 117 7.10 17.55 9.88
C PHE A 117 5.69 18.12 9.86
N ALA A 118 5.31 18.94 10.83
CA ALA A 118 3.98 19.56 10.86
C ALA A 118 3.72 20.42 9.62
N VAL A 119 4.70 21.21 9.18
CA VAL A 119 4.64 22.00 7.94
C VAL A 119 4.48 21.09 6.71
N ALA A 120 5.26 20.00 6.64
CA ALA A 120 5.19 19.05 5.53
C ALA A 120 3.82 18.37 5.45
N LEU A 121 3.25 17.96 6.60
CA LEU A 121 1.92 17.37 6.62
C LEU A 121 0.84 18.37 6.20
N GLN A 122 0.90 19.61 6.70
CA GLN A 122 -0.05 20.65 6.33
C GLN A 122 -0.01 20.94 4.83
N ALA A 123 1.19 21.13 4.27
CA ALA A 123 1.39 21.41 2.85
C ALA A 123 0.83 20.28 1.96
N ASN A 124 0.83 19.06 2.47
CA ASN A 124 0.36 17.86 1.77
C ASN A 124 -1.00 17.35 2.27
N TYR A 125 -1.77 18.15 3.00
CA TYR A 125 -3.03 17.72 3.62
C TYR A 125 -3.99 17.03 2.62
N LYS A 126 -4.12 17.58 1.40
CA LYS A 126 -4.96 17.01 0.34
C LYS A 126 -4.44 15.69 -0.22
N ALA A 127 -3.13 15.46 -0.17
CA ALA A 127 -2.50 14.20 -0.56
C ALA A 127 -2.60 13.16 0.56
N ILE A 128 -2.66 13.59 1.83
CA ILE A 128 -2.87 12.71 2.98
C ILE A 128 -4.33 12.25 3.03
N TYR A 129 -5.28 13.17 2.87
CA TYR A 129 -6.72 12.93 2.91
C TYR A 129 -7.34 13.06 1.50
N THR A 130 -7.13 12.05 0.67
CA THR A 130 -7.48 12.09 -0.76
C THR A 130 -8.98 11.97 -1.06
N ASN A 131 -9.81 11.54 -0.09
CA ASN A 131 -11.29 11.46 -0.19
C ASN A 131 -11.92 11.48 1.23
N GLU A 132 -13.22 11.81 1.35
CA GLU A 132 -13.98 11.80 2.62
C GLU A 132 -13.94 10.46 3.37
N LYS A 133 -13.56 9.37 2.68
CA LYS A 133 -13.31 8.04 3.25
C LYS A 133 -11.84 7.65 3.05
N ALA A 134 -10.92 8.45 3.58
CA ALA A 134 -9.52 8.06 3.62
C ALA A 134 -9.40 6.79 4.48
N ASP A 135 -9.00 5.68 3.87
CA ASP A 135 -8.68 4.44 4.59
C ASP A 135 -7.53 4.74 5.57
N MET A 136 -7.67 4.31 6.83
CA MET A 136 -6.69 4.59 7.89
C MET A 136 -5.28 4.13 7.49
N ALA A 137 -5.20 3.00 6.78
CA ALA A 137 -3.94 2.50 6.24
C ALA A 137 -3.30 3.51 5.28
N ASN A 138 -4.10 4.14 4.41
CA ASN A 138 -3.62 5.10 3.43
C ASN A 138 -3.14 6.41 4.10
N VAL A 139 -3.75 6.84 5.20
CA VAL A 139 -3.36 8.10 5.88
C VAL A 139 -1.99 7.99 6.53
N LEU A 140 -1.75 6.97 7.36
CA LEU A 140 -0.43 6.77 7.96
C LEU A 140 0.65 6.59 6.87
N ASP A 141 0.30 5.86 5.82
CA ASP A 141 1.18 5.59 4.70
C ASP A 141 1.59 6.85 3.94
N ASN A 142 0.65 7.76 3.72
CA ASN A 142 0.93 9.06 3.11
C ASN A 142 1.79 9.92 4.04
N VAL A 143 1.47 9.96 5.34
CA VAL A 143 2.24 10.69 6.36
C VAL A 143 3.71 10.23 6.39
N VAL A 144 3.96 8.92 6.45
CA VAL A 144 5.32 8.37 6.47
C VAL A 144 6.07 8.66 5.16
N THR A 145 5.37 8.62 4.01
CA THR A 145 5.98 8.94 2.71
C THR A 145 6.39 10.42 2.61
N ILE A 146 5.68 11.33 3.28
CA ILE A 146 6.00 12.76 3.31
C ILE A 146 7.10 13.07 4.34
N ALA A 147 7.23 12.24 5.38
CA ALA A 147 8.15 12.43 6.48
C ALA A 147 9.57 11.87 6.24
N GLY A 148 9.71 10.90 5.34
CA GLY A 148 11.00 10.33 4.91
C GLY A 148 11.55 11.04 3.68
#